data_AF-A0A183SC91-F1
#
_entry.id   AF-A0A183SC91-F1
#
_cell.length_a   1.000
_cell.length_b   1.000
_cell.length_c   1.000
_cell.angle_alpha   90.00
_cell.angle_beta   90.00
_cell.angle_gamma   90.00
#
_symmetry.space_group_name_H-M   'P 1'
#
loop_
_entity.id
_entity.type
_entity.pdbx_description
1 polymer ?
#
loop_
_entity_poly.entity_id
_entity_poly.type
_entity_poly.pdbx_seq_one_letter_code
_entity_poly.pdbx_strand_id
1 'polypeptide(L)'
;MKEYESASTVSSFIRQYVHYRPQIAILCGTGFDAIADLISSPRILRFDDIPGFPNCEVPSSASRIPGKSSLYRATNLGTALSRYGADFEPAFDTYDRRLRDITRSSVNELNTPVCLHEGVYFHMATSSLCTPATTRMLQTVGCDAVGEYTI
;
A
#
# COMPACT_ATOMS: atom_id res chain seq x y z
N MET A 1 -4.97 19.59 12.67
CA MET A 1 -6.32 19.27 13.24
C MET A 1 -7.27 18.68 12.19
N LYS A 2 -7.46 19.30 11.02
CA LYS A 2 -8.44 18.83 10.00
C LYS A 2 -8.26 17.38 9.53
N GLU A 3 -7.03 16.88 9.38
CA GLU A 3 -6.76 15.52 8.88
C GLU A 3 -7.10 14.42 9.89
N TYR A 4 -6.81 14.64 11.18
CA TYR A 4 -7.18 13.70 12.24
C TYR A 4 -8.71 13.57 12.39
N GLU A 5 -9.42 14.70 12.34
CA GLU A 5 -10.88 14.71 12.42
C GLU A 5 -11.52 13.99 11.22
N SER A 6 -10.96 14.16 10.02
CA SER A 6 -11.39 13.43 8.83
C SER A 6 -11.18 11.92 8.99
N ALA A 7 -9.98 11.48 9.37
CA ALA A 7 -9.68 10.06 9.59
C ALA A 7 -10.55 9.45 10.71
N SER A 8 -10.79 10.20 11.80
CA SER A 8 -11.66 9.77 12.89
C SER A 8 -13.11 9.60 12.43
N THR A 9 -13.62 10.53 11.61
CA THR A 9 -14.98 10.48 11.04
C THR A 9 -15.14 9.26 10.14
N VAL A 10 -14.20 9.02 9.22
CA VAL A 10 -14.17 7.84 8.36
C VAL A 10 -14.11 6.56 9.19
N SER A 11 -13.23 6.51 10.20
CA SER A 11 -13.10 5.33 11.06
C SER A 11 -14.38 5.05 11.84
N SER A 12 -15.08 6.09 12.29
CA SER A 12 -16.35 5.98 13.02
C SER A 12 -17.45 5.47 12.12
N PHE A 13 -17.51 5.96 10.88
CA PHE A 13 -18.43 5.45 9.85
C PHE A 13 -18.19 3.97 9.58
N ILE A 14 -16.95 3.55 9.28
CA ILE A 14 -16.61 2.15 8.99
C ILE A 14 -16.98 1.24 10.17
N ARG A 15 -16.78 1.69 11.42
CA ARG A 15 -17.13 0.92 12.63
C ARG A 15 -18.63 0.67 12.80
N GLN A 16 -19.50 1.44 12.16
CA GLN A 16 -20.95 1.19 12.15
C GLN A 16 -21.32 -0.02 11.28
N TYR A 17 -20.56 -0.27 10.20
CA TYR A 17 -20.80 -1.36 9.26
C TYR A 17 -19.94 -2.60 9.53
N VAL A 18 -18.81 -2.43 10.21
CA VAL A 18 -17.83 -3.48 10.50
C VAL A 18 -17.71 -3.68 12.01
N HIS A 19 -18.33 -4.77 12.49
CA HIS A 19 -18.33 -5.11 13.92
C HIS A 19 -17.04 -5.79 14.39
N TYR A 20 -16.28 -6.44 13.48
CA TYR A 20 -14.97 -6.98 13.80
C TYR A 20 -13.88 -5.90 13.84
N ARG A 21 -12.73 -6.22 14.43
CA ARG A 21 -11.57 -5.31 14.52
C ARG A 21 -10.41 -5.91 13.75
N PRO A 22 -10.20 -5.51 12.47
CA PRO A 22 -9.09 -6.04 11.70
C PRO A 22 -7.76 -5.66 12.36
N GLN A 23 -6.85 -6.62 12.46
CA GLN A 23 -5.49 -6.41 12.96
C GLN A 23 -4.47 -6.27 11.83
N ILE A 24 -4.84 -6.74 10.63
CA ILE A 24 -4.00 -6.76 9.43
C ILE A 24 -4.77 -6.04 8.33
N ALA A 25 -4.09 -5.16 7.63
CA ALA A 25 -4.56 -4.55 6.40
C ALA A 25 -3.70 -5.05 5.24
N ILE A 26 -4.34 -5.39 4.12
CA ILE A 26 -3.67 -5.80 2.89
C ILE A 26 -4.04 -4.78 1.82
N LEU A 27 -3.03 -4.18 1.19
CA LEU A 27 -3.19 -3.27 0.05
C LEU A 27 -2.83 -4.03 -1.21
N CYS A 28 -3.83 -4.33 -2.04
CA CYS A 28 -3.61 -5.08 -3.28
C CYS A 28 -3.15 -4.14 -4.41
N GLY A 29 -2.06 -4.54 -5.09
CA GLY A 29 -1.69 -3.96 -6.37
C GLY A 29 -2.50 -4.52 -7.53
N THR A 30 -2.31 -3.97 -8.72
CA THR A 30 -2.93 -4.49 -9.95
C THR A 30 -2.56 -5.96 -10.15
N GLY A 31 -3.55 -6.81 -10.39
CA GLY A 31 -3.35 -8.25 -10.60
C GLY A 31 -3.37 -9.09 -9.32
N PHE A 32 -3.60 -8.49 -8.15
CA PHE A 32 -3.76 -9.19 -6.87
C PHE A 32 -5.21 -9.22 -6.36
N ASP A 33 -6.17 -8.93 -7.22
CA ASP A 33 -7.60 -8.82 -6.86
C ASP A 33 -8.17 -10.15 -6.35
N ALA A 34 -7.65 -11.27 -6.83
CA ALA A 34 -8.03 -12.61 -6.41
C ALA A 34 -7.82 -12.87 -4.90
N ILE A 35 -6.95 -12.11 -4.22
CA ILE A 35 -6.78 -12.22 -2.76
C ILE A 35 -8.07 -11.83 -2.04
N ALA A 36 -8.80 -10.83 -2.55
CA ALA A 36 -10.06 -10.39 -1.95
C ALA A 36 -11.14 -11.49 -2.01
N ASP A 37 -11.10 -12.33 -3.04
CA ASP A 37 -12.04 -13.44 -3.22
C ASP A 37 -11.80 -14.58 -2.22
N LEU A 38 -10.63 -14.65 -1.58
CA LEU A 38 -10.30 -15.63 -0.55
C LEU A 38 -10.93 -15.28 0.82
N ILE A 39 -11.46 -14.06 0.98
CA ILE A 39 -12.01 -13.61 2.25
C ILE A 39 -13.36 -14.30 2.50
N SER A 40 -13.44 -15.05 3.60
CA SER A 40 -14.70 -15.64 4.05
C SER A 40 -15.64 -14.58 4.63
N SER A 41 -16.88 -14.55 4.16
CA SER A 41 -17.94 -13.60 4.60
C SER A 41 -17.51 -12.11 4.50
N PRO A 42 -17.09 -11.64 3.32
CA PRO A 42 -16.54 -10.29 3.17
C PRO A 42 -17.62 -9.22 3.41
N ARG A 43 -17.21 -8.13 4.07
CA ARG A 43 -17.97 -6.88 4.11
C ARG A 43 -17.32 -5.92 3.15
N ILE A 44 -18.06 -5.56 2.10
CA ILE A 44 -17.55 -4.72 1.01
C ILE A 44 -18.10 -3.31 1.22
N LEU A 45 -17.20 -2.34 1.37
CA LEU A 45 -17.51 -0.91 1.38
C LEU A 45 -16.88 -0.28 0.15
N ARG A 46 -17.67 0.45 -0.65
CA ARG A 46 -17.13 1.21 -1.78
C ARG A 46 -16.62 2.54 -1.26
N PHE A 47 -15.61 3.10 -1.92
CA PHE A 47 -15.07 4.41 -1.52
C PHE A 47 -16.10 5.53 -1.62
N ASP A 48 -16.97 5.48 -2.64
CA ASP A 48 -18.06 6.44 -2.84
C ASP A 48 -19.09 6.40 -1.70
N ASP A 49 -19.20 5.27 -0.99
CA ASP A 49 -20.12 5.11 0.13
C ASP A 49 -19.56 5.68 1.45
N ILE A 50 -18.27 6.04 1.49
CA ILE A 50 -17.57 6.48 2.70
C ILE A 50 -17.48 8.01 2.71
N PRO A 51 -18.20 8.71 3.60
CA PRO A 51 -18.17 10.17 3.65
C PRO A 51 -16.75 10.71 3.92
N GLY A 52 -16.29 11.64 3.09
CA GLY A 52 -14.98 12.27 3.21
C GLY A 52 -13.81 11.45 2.65
N PHE A 53 -14.07 10.26 2.08
CA PHE A 53 -13.06 9.50 1.36
C PHE A 53 -12.84 10.11 -0.05
N PRO A 54 -11.61 10.16 -0.56
CA PRO A 54 -11.34 10.68 -1.90
C PRO A 54 -11.91 9.76 -2.99
N ASN A 55 -12.51 10.36 -4.02
CA ASN A 55 -12.92 9.63 -5.22
C ASN A 55 -11.68 9.07 -5.93
N CYS A 56 -11.61 7.75 -6.08
CA CYS A 56 -10.52 7.07 -6.78
C CYS A 56 -10.90 6.88 -8.26
N GLU A 57 -10.71 7.92 -9.07
CA GLU A 57 -10.78 7.79 -10.52
C GLU A 57 -9.44 7.32 -11.07
N VAL A 58 -9.24 6.00 -11.12
CA VAL A 58 -8.18 5.38 -11.92
C VAL A 58 -8.87 4.58 -13.02
N PRO A 59 -8.54 4.77 -14.31
CA PRO A 59 -9.15 3.99 -15.38
C PRO A 59 -8.64 2.55 -15.29
N SER A 60 -9.38 1.67 -14.61
CA SER A 60 -9.20 0.24 -14.70
C SER A 60 -10.44 -0.40 -15.31
N SER A 61 -10.28 -0.90 -16.53
CA SER A 61 -11.26 -1.75 -17.20
C SER A 61 -11.23 -3.15 -16.58
N ALA A 62 -11.72 -3.29 -15.35
CA ALA A 62 -12.22 -4.53 -14.75
C ALA A 62 -12.51 -4.28 -13.26
N SER A 63 -13.75 -3.90 -12.97
CA SER A 63 -14.55 -4.39 -11.84
C SER A 63 -13.85 -4.56 -10.47
N ARG A 64 -14.19 -3.65 -9.55
CA ARG A 64 -14.56 -3.94 -8.14
C ARG A 64 -13.54 -3.74 -7.01
N ILE A 65 -12.52 -2.88 -7.15
CA ILE A 65 -12.00 -2.00 -6.07
C ILE A 65 -11.34 -0.80 -6.78
N PRO A 66 -11.85 0.45 -6.65
CA PRO A 66 -11.09 1.61 -7.10
C PRO A 66 -10.00 1.83 -6.04
N GLY A 67 -8.72 1.94 -6.41
CA GLY A 67 -7.68 1.99 -5.38
C GLY A 67 -6.31 2.29 -5.92
N LYS A 68 -6.08 3.56 -6.29
CA LYS A 68 -4.80 4.27 -6.19
C LYS A 68 -4.95 5.68 -6.77
N SER A 69 -4.78 6.69 -5.92
CA SER A 69 -4.56 8.07 -6.32
C SER A 69 -3.10 8.25 -6.75
N SER A 70 -2.88 8.84 -7.92
CA SER A 70 -1.57 8.87 -8.60
C SER A 70 -0.57 9.91 -8.09
N LEU A 71 -0.95 10.82 -7.20
CA LEU A 71 -0.05 11.89 -6.72
C LEU A 71 -0.36 12.30 -5.28
N TYR A 72 0.17 11.56 -4.30
CA TYR A 72 0.35 12.09 -2.94
C TYR A 72 1.84 12.37 -2.73
N ARG A 73 2.20 13.64 -2.91
CA ARG A 73 3.53 14.19 -2.58
C ARG A 73 3.84 13.89 -1.10
N ALA A 74 5.08 13.50 -0.80
CA ALA A 74 5.58 13.09 0.53
C ALA A 74 4.67 13.49 1.70
N THR A 75 4.01 12.49 2.30
CA THR A 75 2.88 12.68 3.23
C THR A 75 3.26 13.34 4.56
N ASN A 76 4.55 13.43 4.87
CA ASN A 76 5.07 14.06 6.09
C ASN A 76 5.67 15.46 5.86
N LEU A 77 5.32 16.13 4.75
CA LEU A 77 5.67 17.55 4.54
C LEU A 77 4.77 18.45 5.42
N GLY A 78 5.08 18.55 6.72
CA GLY A 78 4.33 19.35 7.68
C GLY A 78 4.77 19.13 9.12
N THR A 79 4.11 19.78 10.08
CA THR A 79 4.26 19.44 11.50
C THR A 79 3.57 18.11 11.76
N ALA A 80 4.25 17.16 12.39
CA ALA A 80 3.62 15.89 12.72
C ALA A 80 2.42 16.15 13.63
N LEU A 81 1.34 15.46 13.30
CA LEU A 81 0.22 15.35 14.21
C LEU A 81 0.72 14.45 15.35
N SER A 82 1.02 15.07 16.50
CA SER A 82 1.60 14.40 17.68
C SER A 82 0.85 13.14 18.16
N ARG A 83 -0.39 12.94 17.70
CA ARG A 83 -1.20 11.74 17.95
C ARG A 83 -0.82 10.52 17.11
N TYR A 84 -0.16 10.71 15.97
CA TYR A 84 0.20 9.63 15.04
C TYR A 84 1.66 9.23 15.13
N GLY A 85 2.53 10.08 15.65
CA GLY A 85 3.95 9.81 15.65
C GLY A 85 4.82 11.02 15.95
N ALA A 86 6.11 10.81 15.81
CA ALA A 86 7.11 11.86 15.96
C ALA A 86 7.27 12.66 14.66
N ASP A 87 7.83 13.87 14.76
CA ASP A 87 8.17 14.69 13.58
C ASP A 87 9.21 14.02 12.68
N PHE A 88 10.09 13.20 13.28
CA PHE A 88 11.16 12.51 12.58
C PHE A 88 11.17 11.04 12.98
N GLU A 89 10.70 10.19 12.08
CA GLU A 89 10.66 8.76 12.26
C GLU A 89 11.75 8.09 11.42
N PRO A 90 12.62 7.28 12.04
CA PRO A 90 13.64 6.59 11.28
C PRO A 90 13.03 5.48 10.41
N ALA A 91 13.46 5.41 9.14
CA ALA A 91 12.96 4.42 8.19
C ALA A 91 13.81 3.13 8.08
N PHE A 92 14.84 2.97 8.93
CA PHE A 92 15.81 1.87 8.79
C PHE A 92 15.21 0.47 9.03
N ASP A 93 14.09 0.37 9.75
CA ASP A 93 13.40 -0.90 10.05
C ASP A 93 11.92 -0.85 9.63
N THR A 94 11.59 -0.05 8.60
CA THR A 94 10.21 0.05 8.07
C THR A 94 9.70 -1.30 7.54
N TYR A 95 10.59 -2.10 6.94
CA TYR A 95 10.26 -3.42 6.41
C TYR A 95 10.65 -4.53 7.40
N ASP A 96 9.69 -4.86 8.27
CA ASP A 96 9.86 -5.79 9.38
C ASP A 96 10.56 -7.10 8.97
N ARG A 97 11.69 -7.37 9.63
CA ARG A 97 12.52 -8.56 9.35
C ARG A 97 11.79 -9.87 9.59
N ARG A 98 10.96 -9.95 10.62
CA ARG A 98 10.23 -11.17 10.97
C ARG A 98 9.19 -11.50 9.90
N LEU A 99 8.51 -10.51 9.33
CA LEU A 99 7.58 -10.72 8.22
C LEU A 99 8.30 -11.23 6.96
N ARG A 100 9.52 -10.74 6.69
CA ARG A 100 10.37 -11.27 5.61
C ARG A 100 10.80 -12.72 5.88
N ASP A 101 11.19 -13.05 7.12
CA ASP A 101 11.54 -14.41 7.51
C ASP A 101 10.37 -15.39 7.38
N ILE A 102 9.17 -14.97 7.81
CA ILE A 102 7.94 -15.75 7.63
C ILE A 102 7.68 -16.00 6.15
N THR A 103 7.80 -14.96 5.31
CA THR A 103 7.60 -15.09 3.87
C THR A 103 8.58 -16.08 3.23
N ARG A 104 9.87 -16.02 3.60
CA ARG A 104 10.89 -16.99 3.17
C ARG A 104 10.53 -18.42 3.58
N SER A 105 10.05 -18.59 4.82
CA SER A 105 9.64 -19.89 5.34
C SER A 105 8.42 -20.44 4.60
N SER A 106 7.40 -19.61 4.37
CA SER A 106 6.20 -19.99 3.64
C SER A 106 6.48 -20.39 2.19
N VAL A 107 7.46 -19.77 1.51
CA VAL A 107 7.87 -20.19 0.16
C VAL A 107 8.44 -21.61 0.14
N ASN A 108 9.20 -22.01 1.17
CA ASN A 108 9.74 -23.37 1.27
C ASN A 108 8.66 -24.44 1.51
N GLU A 109 7.49 -24.04 2.01
CA GLU A 109 6.35 -24.93 2.25
C GLU A 109 5.47 -25.11 1.00
N LEU A 110 5.66 -24.30 -0.04
CA LEU A 110 4.91 -24.40 -1.28
C LEU A 110 5.44 -25.55 -2.13
N ASN A 111 4.53 -26.40 -2.62
CA ASN A 111 4.84 -27.46 -3.58
C ASN A 111 5.02 -26.95 -5.02
N THR A 112 5.28 -25.65 -5.20
CA THR A 112 5.41 -24.98 -6.49
C THR A 112 6.75 -24.26 -6.53
N PRO A 113 7.52 -24.35 -7.63
CA PRO A 113 8.76 -23.60 -7.75
C PRO A 113 8.44 -22.10 -7.77
N VAL A 114 8.81 -21.41 -6.70
CA VAL A 114 8.70 -19.95 -6.57
C VAL A 114 10.11 -19.39 -6.42
N CYS A 115 10.49 -18.49 -7.31
CA CYS A 115 11.75 -17.75 -7.20
C CYS A 115 11.52 -16.50 -6.35
N LEU A 116 11.87 -16.57 -5.06
CA LEU A 116 11.77 -15.44 -4.14
C LEU A 116 13.02 -14.57 -4.22
N HIS A 117 12.82 -13.27 -4.46
CA HIS A 117 13.88 -12.27 -4.46
C HIS A 117 13.67 -11.27 -3.33
N GLU A 118 14.77 -10.70 -2.82
CA GLU A 118 14.79 -9.64 -1.83
C GLU A 118 15.74 -8.55 -2.32
N GLY A 119 15.35 -7.28 -2.19
CA GLY A 119 16.09 -6.17 -2.78
C GLY A 119 15.50 -4.79 -2.46
N VAL A 120 16.08 -3.75 -3.07
CA VAL A 120 15.71 -2.34 -2.89
C VAL A 120 14.65 -1.93 -3.90
N TYR A 121 13.55 -1.38 -3.39
CA TYR A 121 12.49 -0.78 -4.21
C TYR A 121 12.69 0.73 -4.34
N PHE A 122 12.61 1.26 -5.57
CA PHE A 122 12.65 2.68 -5.87
C PHE A 122 11.28 3.18 -6.30
N HIS A 123 10.75 4.19 -5.58
CA HIS A 123 9.53 4.89 -5.96
C HIS A 123 9.83 5.91 -7.07
N MET A 124 9.14 5.78 -8.19
CA MET A 124 9.17 6.74 -9.29
C MET A 124 7.85 7.50 -9.33
N ALA A 125 7.92 8.82 -9.11
CA ALA A 125 6.74 9.68 -8.99
C ALA A 125 5.96 9.91 -10.30
N THR A 126 6.31 9.22 -11.38
CA THR A 126 5.70 9.41 -12.70
C THR A 126 5.15 8.09 -13.23
N SER A 127 4.02 8.16 -13.92
CA SER A 127 3.40 6.99 -14.58
C SER A 127 4.08 6.61 -15.91
N SER A 128 5.25 7.17 -16.21
CA SER A 128 6.02 6.86 -17.42
C SER A 128 7.00 5.74 -17.12
N LEU A 129 7.16 4.81 -18.08
CA LEU A 129 8.20 3.77 -17.96
C LEU A 129 9.60 4.39 -17.94
N CYS A 130 10.53 3.73 -17.22
CA CYS A 130 11.92 4.15 -17.19
C CYS A 130 12.55 4.07 -18.59
N THR A 131 13.32 5.10 -18.97
CA THR A 131 14.19 4.99 -20.15
C THR A 131 15.34 4.01 -19.87
N PRO A 132 16.02 3.47 -20.90
CA PRO A 132 17.21 2.66 -20.69
C PRO A 132 18.31 3.38 -19.88
N ALA A 133 18.44 4.70 -20.03
CA ALA A 133 19.38 5.49 -19.25
C ALA A 133 18.99 5.55 -17.77
N THR A 134 17.71 5.81 -17.47
CA THR A 134 17.17 5.81 -16.10
C THR A 134 17.30 4.43 -15.45
N THR A 135 17.03 3.37 -16.20
CA THR A 135 17.16 1.99 -15.69
C THR A 135 18.60 1.69 -15.28
N ARG A 136 19.58 2.00 -16.15
CA ARG A 136 21.00 1.84 -15.81
C ARG A 136 21.43 2.68 -14.62
N MET A 137 20.93 3.91 -14.52
CA MET A 137 21.17 4.78 -13.37
C MET A 137 20.63 4.13 -12.08
N LEU A 138 19.39 3.64 -12.09
CA LEU A 138 18.76 2.99 -10.93
C LEU A 138 19.52 1.72 -10.51
N GLN A 139 19.91 0.89 -11.47
CA GLN A 139 20.77 -0.28 -11.20
C GLN A 139 22.10 0.13 -10.58
N THR A 140 22.70 1.23 -11.04
CA THR A 140 23.98 1.73 -10.51
C THR A 140 23.88 2.15 -9.04
N VAL A 141 22.72 2.63 -8.59
CA VAL A 141 22.47 2.99 -7.19
C VAL A 141 21.91 1.84 -6.35
N GLY A 142 21.90 0.62 -6.89
CA GLY A 142 21.50 -0.59 -6.16
C GLY A 142 19.98 -0.82 -6.10
N CYS A 143 19.21 -0.26 -7.03
CA CYS A 143 17.78 -0.54 -7.16
C CYS A 143 17.55 -1.92 -7.81
N ASP A 144 16.73 -2.75 -7.17
CA ASP A 144 16.33 -4.07 -7.66
C ASP A 144 14.93 -4.06 -8.31
N ALA A 145 14.04 -3.17 -7.87
CA ALA A 145 12.69 -3.01 -8.40
C ALA A 145 12.25 -1.54 -8.42
N VAL A 146 11.47 -1.13 -9.44
CA VAL A 146 10.95 0.25 -9.58
C VAL A 146 9.45 0.24 -9.81
N GLY A 147 8.74 1.20 -9.22
CA GLY A 147 7.31 1.38 -9.45
C GLY A 147 6.78 2.71 -8.92
N GLU A 148 5.48 2.95 -9.13
CA GLU A 148 4.82 4.24 -8.82
C GLU A 148 4.20 4.31 -7.42
N TYR A 149 4.02 3.17 -6.75
CA TYR A 149 3.27 3.09 -5.49
C TYR A 149 4.11 2.54 -4.34
N THR A 150 3.48 2.27 -3.19
CA THR A 150 4.05 1.61 -1.98
C THR A 150 4.73 2.54 -0.99
N ILE A 151 5.69 3.36 -1.45
CA ILE A 151 6.35 4.42 -0.65
C ILE A 151 5.66 5.74 -0.96
#